data_AF-A0A432Q5Y2-F1
#
_entry.id   AF-A0A432Q5Y2-F1
#
_cell.length_a   1.000
_cell.length_b   1.000
_cell.length_c   1.000
_cell.angle_alpha   90.00
_cell.angle_beta   90.00
_cell.angle_gamma   90.00
#
_symmetry.space_group_name_H-M   'P 1'
#
loop_
_entity.id
_entity.type
_entity.pdbx_description
1 polymer ?
#
loop_
_entity_poly.entity_id
_entity_poly.type
_entity_poly.pdbx_seq_one_letter_code
_entity_poly.pdbx_strand_id
1 'polypeptide(L)'
;PDEVLGPLDINALRDGKYVRRTDGRLPEAEIVFLDEIFKASSAIRNILLDIILNRRFRNNGGYSRLPMLTMYTASNEVSSDAEDAAFYDRLTVRCFVKSVSEDAWSELVERGIVLEDIKLKPVVSVNDVKHIQHLVMERFRKVPESNLMQVYLDALASLKQKGVRLSDRRKIKLLKVASAISVIYGEDELSPDSLAEALKFVAAHDEDDIRKIDQVIFELGLSSYYKHIQRIQTVNSELQNVIKLSRGGGVDELRMLSSICNKANEMLESMPQNPRLMPYIRQLKTSIFRAKDILERKKAEIFGEL
;
A
#
# COMPACT_ATOMS: atom_id res chain seq x y z
N PRO A 1 -3.13 -28.72 4.79
CA PRO A 1 -1.70 -28.66 4.38
C PRO A 1 -1.47 -29.02 2.91
N ASP A 2 -2.10 -30.10 2.44
CA ASP A 2 -1.93 -30.61 1.08
C ASP A 2 -2.46 -29.65 0.01
N GLU A 3 -3.49 -28.88 0.32
CA GLU A 3 -3.98 -27.80 -0.56
C GLU A 3 -2.94 -26.70 -0.80
N VAL A 4 -2.09 -26.44 0.19
CA VAL A 4 -1.07 -25.38 0.16
C VAL A 4 0.26 -25.89 -0.40
N LEU A 5 0.72 -27.05 0.07
CA LEU A 5 2.04 -27.61 -0.25
C LEU A 5 2.01 -28.66 -1.37
N GLY A 6 0.84 -29.12 -1.76
CA GLY A 6 0.64 -30.27 -2.64
C GLY A 6 0.57 -31.60 -1.89
N PRO A 7 -0.10 -32.62 -2.47
CA PRO A 7 -0.28 -33.92 -1.83
C PRO A 7 1.04 -34.68 -1.70
N LEU A 8 1.08 -35.67 -0.81
CA LEU A 8 2.20 -36.61 -0.76
C LEU A 8 2.21 -37.49 -2.00
N ASP A 9 3.40 -37.79 -2.51
CA ASP A 9 3.59 -38.78 -3.55
C ASP A 9 3.41 -40.18 -2.94
N ILE A 10 2.34 -40.85 -3.34
CA ILE A 10 1.96 -42.18 -2.83
C ILE A 10 3.04 -43.22 -3.14
N ASN A 11 3.70 -43.12 -4.30
CA ASN A 11 4.74 -44.08 -4.67
C ASN A 11 6.00 -43.86 -3.82
N ALA A 12 6.41 -42.61 -3.65
CA ALA A 12 7.54 -42.28 -2.77
C ALA A 12 7.26 -42.67 -1.31
N LEU A 13 6.02 -42.49 -0.85
CA LEU A 13 5.62 -42.85 0.50
C LEU A 13 5.68 -44.37 0.75
N ARG A 14 5.32 -45.19 -0.25
CA ARG A 14 5.49 -46.65 -0.19
C ARG A 14 6.95 -47.07 -0.02
N ASP A 15 7.88 -46.27 -0.54
CA ASP A 15 9.33 -46.44 -0.37
C ASP A 15 9.87 -45.78 0.92
N GLY A 16 9.00 -45.35 1.83
CA GLY A 16 9.37 -44.69 3.10
C GLY A 16 9.82 -43.23 2.95
N LYS A 17 9.64 -42.61 1.78
CA LYS A 17 10.05 -41.23 1.48
C LYS A 17 8.85 -40.27 1.58
N TYR A 18 8.99 -39.23 2.39
CA TYR A 18 7.95 -38.22 2.57
C TYR A 18 8.05 -37.09 1.54
N VAL A 19 7.89 -37.42 0.25
CA VAL A 19 7.98 -36.47 -0.86
C VAL A 19 6.60 -35.86 -1.14
N ARG A 20 6.54 -34.54 -1.32
CA ARG A 20 5.33 -33.83 -1.81
C ARG A 20 5.42 -33.53 -3.31
N ARG A 21 4.29 -33.64 -4.00
CA ARG A 21 4.10 -33.18 -5.38
C ARG A 21 3.75 -31.70 -5.38
N THR A 22 4.71 -30.84 -5.70
CA THR A 22 4.60 -29.39 -5.53
C THR A 22 4.06 -28.64 -6.74
N ASP A 23 3.81 -29.36 -7.84
CA ASP A 23 3.44 -28.78 -9.13
C ASP A 23 2.25 -27.80 -8.99
N GLY A 24 2.48 -26.54 -9.32
CA GLY A 24 1.44 -25.49 -9.28
C GLY A 24 0.97 -25.13 -7.87
N ARG A 25 1.78 -25.38 -6.83
CA ARG A 25 1.49 -25.06 -5.43
C ARG A 25 2.46 -24.03 -4.86
N LEU A 26 2.23 -23.63 -3.61
CA LEU A 26 3.04 -22.62 -2.91
C LEU A 26 4.55 -22.86 -3.06
N PRO A 27 5.07 -24.11 -2.97
CA PRO A 27 6.51 -24.31 -3.02
C PRO A 27 7.22 -23.86 -4.30
N GLU A 28 6.49 -23.69 -5.41
CA GLU A 28 7.01 -23.25 -6.72
C GLU A 28 6.69 -21.79 -7.03
N ALA A 29 5.85 -21.15 -6.22
CA ALA A 29 5.35 -19.81 -6.49
C ALA A 29 6.34 -18.70 -6.09
N GLU A 30 6.51 -17.72 -6.98
CA GLU A 30 7.27 -16.49 -6.68
C GLU A 30 6.41 -15.45 -5.93
N ILE A 31 5.11 -15.41 -6.21
CA ILE A 31 4.13 -14.55 -5.55
C ILE A 31 3.03 -15.44 -4.99
N VAL A 32 2.80 -15.33 -3.69
CA VAL A 32 1.78 -16.11 -2.97
C VAL A 32 0.70 -15.16 -2.47
N PHE A 33 -0.57 -15.49 -2.71
CA PHE A 33 -1.71 -14.80 -2.13
C PHE A 33 -2.53 -15.79 -1.29
N LEU A 34 -2.83 -15.42 -0.04
CA LEU A 34 -3.62 -16.22 0.89
C LEU A 34 -4.78 -15.37 1.42
N ASP A 35 -6.00 -15.78 1.11
CA ASP A 35 -7.20 -15.13 1.64
C ASP A 35 -7.60 -15.71 3.01
N GLU A 36 -8.32 -14.91 3.80
CA GLU A 36 -8.82 -15.25 5.13
C GLU A 36 -7.76 -15.87 6.07
N ILE A 37 -6.57 -15.27 6.12
CA ILE A 37 -5.38 -15.89 6.73
C ILE A 37 -5.55 -16.30 8.20
N PHE A 38 -6.41 -15.61 8.97
CA PHE A 38 -6.65 -15.93 10.37
C PHE A 38 -7.59 -17.14 10.58
N LYS A 39 -8.33 -17.57 9.54
CA LYS A 39 -9.16 -18.78 9.60
C LYS A 39 -8.38 -20.06 9.31
N ALA A 40 -7.07 -19.95 9.03
CA ALA A 40 -6.22 -21.10 8.79
C ALA A 40 -6.10 -21.98 10.04
N SER A 41 -6.14 -23.31 9.84
CA SER A 41 -5.91 -24.27 10.92
C SER A 41 -4.52 -24.14 11.52
N SER A 42 -4.36 -24.50 12.79
CA SER A 42 -3.06 -24.41 13.51
C SER A 42 -1.92 -25.14 12.77
N ALA A 43 -2.21 -26.27 12.11
CA ALA A 43 -1.23 -26.99 11.30
C ALA A 43 -0.73 -26.16 10.10
N ILE A 44 -1.64 -25.48 9.39
CA ILE A 44 -1.29 -24.60 8.25
C ILE A 44 -0.53 -23.38 8.75
N ARG A 45 -0.97 -22.77 9.86
CA ARG A 45 -0.33 -21.61 10.48
C ARG A 45 1.14 -21.88 10.81
N ASN A 46 1.45 -23.01 11.45
CA ASN A 46 2.83 -23.39 11.78
C ASN A 46 3.71 -23.58 10.54
N ILE A 47 3.16 -24.16 9.48
CA ILE A 47 3.84 -24.27 8.18
C ILE A 47 4.13 -22.87 7.61
N LEU A 48 3.13 -21.99 7.60
CA LEU A 48 3.27 -20.62 7.11
C LEU A 48 4.27 -19.80 7.93
N LEU A 49 4.36 -20.01 9.24
CA LEU A 49 5.37 -19.36 10.09
C LEU A 49 6.80 -19.69 9.65
N ASP A 50 7.11 -20.97 9.38
CA ASP A 50 8.43 -21.37 8.89
C ASP A 50 8.69 -20.81 7.49
N ILE A 51 7.68 -20.80 6.62
CA ILE A 51 7.76 -20.23 5.26
C ILE A 51 8.04 -18.73 5.30
N ILE A 52 7.31 -17.96 6.10
CA ILE A 52 7.46 -16.50 6.23
C ILE A 52 8.86 -16.16 6.77
N LEU A 53 9.34 -16.91 7.77
CA LEU A 53 10.59 -16.61 8.44
C LEU A 53 11.82 -17.06 7.65
N ASN A 54 11.78 -18.31 7.18
CA ASN A 54 12.95 -19.01 6.67
C ASN A 54 12.92 -19.23 5.15
N ARG A 55 11.80 -18.92 4.48
CA ARG A 55 11.57 -19.15 3.04
C ARG A 55 11.94 -20.58 2.63
N ARG A 56 11.45 -21.53 3.41
CA ARG A 56 11.67 -22.97 3.20
C ARG A 56 10.44 -23.76 3.60
N PHE A 57 10.39 -25.00 3.15
CA PHE A 57 9.43 -25.99 3.64
C PHE A 57 10.11 -27.35 3.81
N ARG A 58 9.50 -28.21 4.63
CA ARG A 58 10.02 -29.56 4.86
C ARG A 58 9.56 -30.51 3.75
N ASN A 59 10.51 -31.17 3.09
CA ASN A 59 10.26 -32.17 2.05
C ASN A 59 11.25 -33.32 2.18
N ASN A 60 10.76 -34.55 2.18
CA ASN A 60 11.54 -35.78 2.26
C ASN A 60 12.61 -35.79 3.38
N GLY A 61 12.21 -35.42 4.60
CA GLY A 61 13.12 -35.39 5.76
C GLY A 61 14.08 -34.19 5.82
N GLY A 62 14.18 -33.37 4.76
CA GLY A 62 15.01 -32.17 4.70
C GLY A 62 14.22 -30.88 4.50
N TYR A 63 14.91 -29.76 4.34
CA TYR A 63 14.33 -28.46 4.00
C TYR A 63 14.69 -28.05 2.58
N SER A 64 13.68 -27.62 1.82
CA SER A 64 13.84 -27.05 0.48
C SER A 64 13.56 -25.55 0.52
N ARG A 65 14.42 -24.75 -0.13
CA ARG A 65 14.25 -23.29 -0.26
C ARG A 65 13.11 -22.98 -1.23
N LEU A 66 12.39 -21.89 -0.94
CA LEU A 66 11.29 -21.41 -1.78
C LEU A 66 11.76 -20.28 -2.70
N PRO A 67 11.30 -20.23 -3.98
CA PRO A 67 11.59 -19.13 -4.90
C PRO A 67 10.81 -17.84 -4.54
N MET A 68 9.85 -17.95 -3.62
CA MET A 68 8.98 -16.88 -3.15
C MET A 68 9.71 -15.53 -2.93
N LEU A 69 9.27 -14.54 -3.70
CA LEU A 69 9.67 -13.13 -3.60
C LEU A 69 8.86 -12.43 -2.50
N THR A 70 7.54 -12.60 -2.54
CA THR A 70 6.58 -11.94 -1.64
C THR A 70 5.38 -12.82 -1.35
N MET A 71 4.75 -12.55 -0.21
CA MET A 71 3.50 -13.17 0.23
C MET A 71 2.53 -12.07 0.61
N TYR A 72 1.36 -12.10 -0.01
CA TYR A 72 0.22 -11.25 0.30
C TYR A 72 -0.80 -12.07 1.08
N THR A 73 -1.40 -11.44 2.09
CA THR A 73 -2.45 -12.05 2.90
C THR A 73 -3.61 -11.08 3.02
N ALA A 74 -4.83 -11.59 2.94
CA ALA A 74 -6.04 -10.81 3.18
C ALA A 74 -6.83 -11.40 4.37
N SER A 75 -7.61 -10.52 5.01
CA SER A 75 -8.59 -10.88 6.02
C SER A 75 -9.57 -9.73 6.21
N ASN A 76 -10.82 -10.06 6.53
CA ASN A 76 -11.85 -9.07 6.86
C ASN A 76 -11.73 -8.56 8.31
N GLU A 77 -11.07 -9.33 9.18
CA GLU A 77 -10.89 -9.01 10.59
C GLU A 77 -9.45 -9.27 11.04
N VAL A 78 -9.02 -8.58 12.09
CA VAL A 78 -7.77 -8.90 12.80
C VAL A 78 -8.15 -9.78 13.99
N SER A 79 -7.68 -11.02 14.02
CA SER A 79 -7.99 -11.93 15.12
C SER A 79 -7.41 -11.41 16.45
N SER A 80 -8.20 -11.53 17.52
CA SER A 80 -7.80 -11.22 18.89
C SER A 80 -7.07 -12.37 19.59
N ASP A 81 -6.94 -13.52 18.94
CA ASP A 81 -6.30 -14.70 19.53
C ASP A 81 -4.79 -14.49 19.71
N ALA A 82 -4.25 -14.96 20.84
CA ALA A 82 -2.83 -14.78 21.16
C ALA A 82 -1.91 -15.48 20.15
N GLU A 83 -2.31 -16.65 19.62
CA GLU A 83 -1.57 -17.35 18.57
C GLU A 83 -1.54 -16.54 17.26
N ASP A 84 -2.62 -15.82 16.99
CA ASP A 84 -2.80 -14.98 15.81
C ASP A 84 -1.99 -13.69 15.92
N ALA A 85 -1.91 -13.11 17.11
CA ALA A 85 -1.04 -11.96 17.36
C ALA A 85 0.42 -12.25 17.02
N ALA A 86 0.93 -13.44 17.38
CA ALA A 86 2.30 -13.84 17.06
C ALA A 86 2.50 -14.02 15.55
N PHE A 87 1.53 -14.63 14.86
CA PHE A 87 1.56 -14.74 13.40
C PHE A 87 1.51 -13.37 12.72
N TYR A 88 0.59 -12.51 13.18
CA TYR A 88 0.38 -11.17 12.65
C TYR A 88 1.60 -10.27 12.80
N ASP A 89 2.35 -10.36 13.91
CA ASP A 89 3.63 -9.63 14.10
C ASP A 89 4.67 -9.92 13.01
N ARG A 90 4.58 -11.08 12.33
CA ARG A 90 5.48 -11.45 11.23
C ARG A 90 5.05 -10.89 9.89
N LEU A 91 3.79 -10.45 9.75
CA LEU A 91 3.29 -9.73 8.58
C LEU A 91 3.73 -8.25 8.69
N THR A 92 4.73 -7.89 7.89
CA THR A 92 5.48 -6.64 8.05
C THR A 92 4.71 -5.40 7.58
N VAL A 93 4.13 -5.45 6.39
CA VAL A 93 3.37 -4.35 5.78
C VAL A 93 1.90 -4.64 5.96
N ARG A 94 1.15 -3.64 6.45
CA ARG A 94 -0.27 -3.74 6.74
C ARG A 94 -0.98 -2.57 6.08
N CYS A 95 -2.05 -2.89 5.36
CA CYS A 95 -2.87 -1.92 4.65
C CYS A 95 -4.33 -2.16 5.02
N PHE A 96 -4.97 -1.17 5.64
CA PHE A 96 -6.40 -1.17 5.90
C PHE A 96 -7.11 -0.55 4.70
N VAL A 97 -7.84 -1.37 3.96
CA VAL A 97 -8.52 -0.98 2.72
C VAL A 97 -10.01 -0.91 2.97
N LYS A 98 -10.66 0.16 2.51
CA LYS A 98 -12.10 0.33 2.52
C LYS A 98 -12.65 0.23 1.11
N SER A 99 -13.92 -0.13 1.00
CA SER A 99 -14.67 0.03 -0.25
C SER A 99 -14.56 1.48 -0.74
N VAL A 100 -14.55 1.65 -2.05
CA VAL A 100 -14.62 2.98 -2.66
C VAL A 100 -15.94 3.66 -2.25
N SER A 101 -15.90 4.98 -2.12
CA SER A 101 -17.07 5.78 -1.81
C SER A 101 -18.08 5.80 -2.96
N GLU A 102 -19.35 6.10 -2.65
CA GLU A 102 -20.45 6.04 -3.63
C GLU A 102 -20.22 6.93 -4.86
N ASP A 103 -19.56 8.07 -4.66
CA ASP A 103 -19.21 9.00 -5.74
C ASP A 103 -18.17 8.47 -6.71
N ALA A 104 -17.45 7.39 -6.37
CA ALA A 104 -16.50 6.71 -7.23
C ALA A 104 -17.09 5.47 -7.93
N TRP A 105 -18.35 5.08 -7.68
CA TRP A 105 -18.94 3.86 -8.25
C TRP A 105 -18.98 3.84 -9.77
N SER A 106 -19.31 4.97 -10.41
CA SER A 106 -19.33 5.06 -11.87
C SER A 106 -17.95 4.73 -12.46
N GLU A 107 -16.89 5.29 -11.87
CA GLU A 107 -15.52 5.04 -12.28
C GLU A 107 -15.06 3.62 -11.96
N LEU A 108 -15.47 3.05 -10.81
CA LEU A 108 -15.21 1.66 -10.47
C LEU A 108 -15.80 0.71 -11.52
N VAL A 109 -17.06 0.91 -11.92
CA VAL A 109 -17.74 0.05 -12.90
C VAL A 109 -17.07 0.18 -14.28
N GLU A 110 -16.81 1.41 -14.73
CA GLU A 110 -16.13 1.65 -16.01
C GLU A 110 -14.75 0.98 -16.05
N ARG A 111 -13.92 1.20 -15.02
CA ARG A 111 -12.58 0.61 -14.93
C ARG A 111 -12.63 -0.90 -14.74
N GLY A 112 -13.58 -1.42 -13.98
CA GLY A 112 -13.78 -2.84 -13.76
C GLY A 112 -14.04 -3.59 -15.06
N ILE A 113 -14.92 -3.06 -15.91
CA ILE A 113 -15.20 -3.65 -17.24
C ILE A 113 -13.93 -3.66 -18.11
N VAL A 114 -13.14 -2.58 -18.10
CA VAL A 114 -11.89 -2.51 -18.87
C VAL A 114 -10.85 -3.52 -18.37
N LEU A 115 -10.83 -3.82 -17.07
CA LEU A 115 -9.86 -4.75 -16.48
C LEU A 115 -10.10 -6.21 -16.88
N GLU A 116 -11.32 -6.59 -17.27
CA GLU A 116 -11.65 -7.95 -17.72
C GLU A 116 -10.93 -8.35 -19.02
N ASP A 117 -10.58 -7.39 -19.89
CA ASP A 117 -9.89 -7.64 -21.18
C ASP A 117 -8.48 -7.03 -21.24
N ILE A 118 -7.86 -6.77 -20.09
CA ILE A 118 -6.56 -6.13 -20.06
C ILE A 118 -5.44 -7.09 -20.47
N LYS A 119 -4.76 -6.78 -21.58
CA LYS A 119 -3.51 -7.46 -21.96
C LYS A 119 -2.32 -6.83 -21.25
N LEU A 120 -1.83 -7.51 -20.22
CA LEU A 120 -0.66 -7.07 -19.46
C LEU A 120 0.62 -7.24 -20.27
N LYS A 121 1.47 -6.20 -20.26
CA LYS A 121 2.83 -6.26 -20.78
C LYS A 121 3.80 -6.28 -19.58
N PRO A 122 4.75 -7.23 -19.53
CA PRO A 122 5.76 -7.23 -18.47
C PRO A 122 6.56 -5.91 -18.48
N VAL A 123 6.65 -5.27 -17.31
CA VAL A 123 7.39 -4.00 -17.14
C VAL A 123 8.76 -4.23 -16.50
N VAL A 124 8.87 -5.23 -15.61
CA VAL A 124 10.09 -5.60 -14.90
C VAL A 124 10.19 -7.12 -14.80
N SER A 125 11.41 -7.64 -14.76
CA SER A 125 11.68 -9.06 -14.50
C SER A 125 11.91 -9.34 -13.02
N VAL A 126 11.88 -10.62 -12.65
CA VAL A 126 12.22 -11.10 -11.30
C VAL A 126 13.65 -10.73 -10.91
N ASN A 127 14.58 -10.73 -11.87
CA ASN A 127 15.98 -10.37 -11.61
C ASN A 127 16.12 -8.87 -11.30
N ASP A 128 15.34 -8.02 -11.97
CA ASP A 128 15.31 -6.58 -11.67
C ASP A 128 14.82 -6.34 -10.23
N VAL A 129 13.77 -7.06 -9.82
CA VAL A 129 13.26 -6.99 -8.43
C VAL A 129 14.33 -7.43 -7.44
N LYS A 130 15.06 -8.52 -7.70
CA LYS A 130 16.15 -8.99 -6.83
C LYS A 130 17.31 -7.98 -6.77
N HIS A 131 17.61 -7.30 -7.87
CA HIS A 131 18.61 -6.24 -7.90
C HIS A 131 18.18 -5.04 -7.03
N ILE A 132 16.93 -4.59 -7.16
CA ILE A 132 16.36 -3.53 -6.30
C ILE A 132 16.40 -3.96 -4.82
N GLN A 133 16.08 -5.22 -4.50
CA GLN A 133 16.19 -5.73 -3.14
C GLN A 133 17.62 -5.64 -2.57
N HIS A 134 18.65 -5.77 -3.41
CA HIS A 134 20.03 -5.58 -2.99
C HIS A 134 20.29 -4.12 -2.59
N LEU A 135 19.90 -3.16 -3.43
CA LEU A 135 20.01 -1.72 -3.16
C LEU A 135 19.30 -1.34 -1.85
N VAL A 136 18.11 -1.88 -1.62
CA VAL A 136 17.36 -1.70 -0.36
C VAL A 136 18.16 -2.20 0.84
N MET A 137 18.83 -3.34 0.72
CA MET A 137 19.65 -3.90 1.81
C MET A 137 20.92 -3.09 2.06
N GLU A 138 21.55 -2.55 1.02
CA GLU A 138 22.70 -1.64 1.16
C GLU A 138 22.30 -0.37 1.90
N ARG A 139 21.20 0.28 1.49
CA ARG A 139 20.68 1.47 2.17
C ARG A 139 20.29 1.17 3.61
N PHE A 140 19.58 0.07 3.85
CA PHE A 140 19.19 -0.35 5.20
C PHE A 140 20.38 -0.52 6.15
N ARG A 141 21.52 -1.05 5.67
CA ARG A 141 22.73 -1.22 6.50
C ARG A 141 23.39 0.10 6.89
N LYS A 142 23.21 1.16 6.10
CA LYS A 142 23.74 2.50 6.37
C LYS A 142 22.86 3.33 7.32
N VAL A 143 21.61 2.91 7.55
CA VAL A 143 20.65 3.64 8.41
C VAL A 143 21.21 4.03 9.79
N PRO A 144 21.95 3.18 10.52
CA PRO A 144 22.53 3.54 11.82
C PRO A 144 23.46 4.77 11.80
N GLU A 145 24.06 5.08 10.65
CA GLU A 145 24.97 6.21 10.46
C GLU A 145 24.23 7.50 10.09
N SER A 146 22.93 7.41 9.84
CA SER A 146 22.12 8.55 9.39
C SER A 146 21.62 9.41 10.56
N ASN A 147 21.45 10.70 10.28
CA ASN A 147 20.82 11.66 11.20
C ASN A 147 19.34 11.32 11.50
N LEU A 148 18.72 10.41 10.74
CA LEU A 148 17.36 9.95 10.96
C LEU A 148 17.21 9.02 12.16
N MET A 149 18.30 8.47 12.69
CA MET A 149 18.20 7.56 13.83
C MET A 149 17.58 8.21 15.05
N GLN A 150 17.93 9.46 15.36
CA GLN A 150 17.32 10.17 16.48
C GLN A 150 15.82 10.40 16.24
N VAL A 151 15.48 10.88 15.04
CA VAL A 151 14.09 11.10 14.61
C VAL A 151 13.25 9.81 14.71
N TYR A 152 13.84 8.67 14.34
CA TYR A 152 13.20 7.37 14.45
C TYR A 152 12.97 6.94 15.90
N LEU A 153 13.95 7.14 16.78
CA LEU A 153 13.80 6.84 18.21
C LEU A 153 12.74 7.72 18.87
N ASP A 154 12.68 9.00 18.50
CA ASP A 154 11.65 9.94 18.97
C ASP A 154 10.26 9.51 18.49
N ALA A 155 10.15 9.05 17.23
CA ALA A 155 8.91 8.49 16.70
C ALA A 155 8.46 7.23 17.48
N LEU A 156 9.38 6.32 17.81
CA LEU A 156 9.06 5.15 18.64
C LEU A 156 8.59 5.53 20.05
N ALA A 157 9.22 6.54 20.65
CA ALA A 157 8.84 7.04 21.97
C ALA A 157 7.43 7.67 21.94
N SER A 158 7.16 8.52 20.95
CA SER A 158 5.85 9.17 20.78
C SER A 158 4.73 8.15 20.48
N LEU A 159 4.98 7.17 19.60
CA LEU A 159 4.05 6.07 19.36
C LEU A 159 3.72 5.30 20.64
N LYS A 160 4.73 4.97 21.44
CA LYS A 160 4.55 4.28 22.73
C LYS A 160 3.70 5.09 23.70
N GLN A 161 3.91 6.42 23.78
CA GLN A 161 3.11 7.30 24.63
C GLN A 161 1.63 7.34 24.20
N LYS A 162 1.35 7.30 22.89
CA LYS A 162 -0.01 7.22 22.34
C LYS A 162 -0.60 5.80 22.36
N GLY A 163 0.09 4.83 22.95
CA GLY A 163 -0.38 3.45 23.10
C GLY A 163 -0.11 2.52 21.91
N VAL A 164 0.57 3.00 20.86
CA VAL A 164 0.99 2.17 19.71
C VAL A 164 2.31 1.49 20.06
N ARG A 165 2.27 0.19 20.35
CA ARG A 165 3.47 -0.59 20.69
C ARG A 165 4.00 -1.32 19.47
N LEU A 166 5.31 -1.42 19.32
CA LEU A 166 5.96 -2.24 18.29
C LEU A 166 6.88 -3.27 18.96
N SER A 167 6.87 -4.49 18.44
CA SER A 167 7.88 -5.51 18.77
C SER A 167 9.26 -5.09 18.26
N ASP A 168 10.32 -5.64 18.84
CA ASP A 168 11.69 -5.36 18.38
C ASP A 168 11.90 -5.76 16.93
N ARG A 169 11.26 -6.86 16.49
CA ARG A 169 11.22 -7.27 15.08
C ARG A 169 10.67 -6.16 14.20
N ARG A 170 9.50 -5.61 14.55
CA ARG A 170 8.84 -4.59 13.73
C ARG A 170 9.61 -3.28 13.73
N LYS A 171 10.28 -2.91 14.83
CA LYS A 171 11.19 -1.76 14.86
C LYS A 171 12.25 -1.87 13.76
N ILE A 172 12.97 -2.99 13.71
CA ILE A 172 14.00 -3.22 12.68
C ILE A 172 13.39 -3.30 11.27
N LYS A 173 12.25 -3.98 11.10
CA LYS A 173 11.59 -4.10 9.80
C LYS A 173 11.08 -2.77 9.26
N LEU A 174 10.66 -1.84 10.12
CA LEU A 174 10.21 -0.51 9.74
C LEU A 174 11.31 0.24 9.00
N LEU A 175 12.54 0.23 9.52
CA LEU A 175 13.69 0.86 8.86
C LEU A 175 14.01 0.20 7.50
N LYS A 176 13.81 -1.12 7.38
CA LYS A 176 13.94 -1.83 6.09
C LYS A 176 12.86 -1.39 5.08
N VAL A 177 11.63 -1.20 5.53
CA VAL A 177 10.53 -0.70 4.70
C VAL A 177 10.77 0.76 4.30
N ALA A 178 11.24 1.60 5.23
CA ALA A 178 11.62 2.98 4.93
C ALA A 178 12.73 3.04 3.86
N SER A 179 13.73 2.15 3.98
CA SER A 179 14.78 1.99 2.97
C SER A 179 14.19 1.57 1.62
N ALA A 180 13.23 0.64 1.59
CA ALA A 180 12.56 0.25 0.36
C ALA A 180 11.80 1.41 -0.31
N ILE A 181 11.05 2.17 0.50
CA ILE A 181 10.29 3.34 0.04
C ILE A 181 11.22 4.38 -0.57
N SER A 182 12.32 4.72 0.11
CA SER A 182 13.29 5.69 -0.43
C SER A 182 13.89 5.25 -1.77
N VAL A 183 14.14 3.94 -1.97
CA VAL A 183 14.67 3.42 -3.25
C VAL A 183 13.60 3.51 -4.34
N ILE A 184 12.36 3.15 -4.04
CA ILE A 184 11.22 3.24 -4.98
C ILE A 184 10.98 4.68 -5.44
N TYR A 185 11.12 5.64 -4.53
CA TYR A 185 10.98 7.06 -4.83
C TYR A 185 12.24 7.70 -5.44
N GLY A 186 13.32 6.93 -5.62
CA GLY A 186 14.56 7.42 -6.22
C GLY A 186 15.30 8.44 -5.34
N GLU A 187 15.10 8.40 -4.02
CA GLU A 187 15.85 9.24 -3.10
C GLU A 187 17.31 8.75 -3.03
N ASP A 188 18.27 9.68 -2.91
CA ASP A 188 19.68 9.33 -2.73
C ASP A 188 19.94 8.70 -1.36
N GLU A 189 19.35 9.29 -0.32
CA GLU A 189 19.45 8.88 1.07
C GLU A 189 18.06 8.70 1.69
N LEU A 190 18.00 8.01 2.83
CA LEU A 190 16.75 7.86 3.57
C LEU A 190 16.25 9.23 4.04
N SER A 191 14.97 9.55 3.77
CA SER A 191 14.34 10.81 4.15
C SER A 191 13.32 10.66 5.31
N PRO A 192 12.98 11.76 6.01
CA PRO A 192 11.86 11.77 6.96
C PRO A 192 10.54 11.34 6.31
N ASP A 193 10.34 11.70 5.04
CA ASP A 193 9.17 11.36 4.25
C ASP A 193 9.04 9.83 4.05
N SER A 194 10.14 9.16 3.70
CA SER A 194 10.20 7.68 3.61
C SER A 194 9.94 7.01 4.96
N LEU A 195 10.42 7.61 6.06
CA LEU A 195 10.15 7.12 7.41
C LEU A 195 8.67 7.27 7.79
N ALA A 196 8.04 8.40 7.44
CA ALA A 196 6.64 8.66 7.70
C ALA A 196 5.73 7.61 7.03
N GLU A 197 5.97 7.28 5.75
CA GLU A 197 5.20 6.22 5.09
C GLU A 197 5.44 4.84 5.71
N ALA A 198 6.70 4.52 6.04
CA ALA A 198 7.02 3.25 6.69
C ALA A 198 6.30 3.10 8.04
N LEU A 199 6.16 4.18 8.82
CA LEU A 199 5.38 4.19 10.06
C LEU A 199 3.92 3.79 9.79
N LYS A 200 3.28 4.36 8.76
CA LYS A 200 1.89 4.02 8.41
C LYS A 200 1.72 2.53 8.07
N PHE A 201 2.65 1.97 7.30
CA PHE A 201 2.57 0.58 6.86
C PHE A 201 2.99 -0.43 7.92
N VAL A 202 3.92 -0.08 8.80
CA VAL A 202 4.59 -1.05 9.68
C VAL A 202 4.24 -0.86 11.15
N ALA A 203 3.77 0.31 11.61
CA ALA A 203 3.46 0.53 13.02
C ALA A 203 2.02 0.13 13.40
N ALA A 204 1.07 0.27 12.48
CA ALA A 204 -0.34 0.02 12.77
C ALA A 204 -0.63 -1.45 13.09
N HIS A 205 -1.36 -1.71 14.18
CA HIS A 205 -1.94 -3.03 14.46
C HIS A 205 -3.38 -3.15 13.99
N ASP A 206 -4.14 -2.10 14.20
CA ASP A 206 -5.53 -1.96 13.79
C ASP A 206 -5.71 -0.61 13.06
N GLU A 207 -6.95 -0.36 12.66
CA GLU A 207 -7.29 0.88 11.96
C GLU A 207 -7.18 2.11 12.88
N ASP A 208 -7.45 1.96 14.18
CA ASP A 208 -7.41 3.06 15.15
C ASP A 208 -6.00 3.60 15.36
N ASP A 209 -4.99 2.73 15.27
CA ASP A 209 -3.58 3.11 15.31
C ASP A 209 -3.18 4.08 14.19
N ILE A 210 -3.83 4.02 13.02
CA ILE A 210 -3.52 4.90 11.89
C ILE A 210 -3.64 6.37 12.28
N ARG A 211 -4.71 6.73 13.00
CA ARG A 211 -4.93 8.12 13.46
C ARG A 211 -3.84 8.57 14.42
N LYS A 212 -3.41 7.69 15.33
CA LYS A 212 -2.34 7.98 16.30
C LYS A 212 -1.00 8.15 15.56
N ILE A 213 -0.72 7.30 14.58
CA ILE A 213 0.49 7.38 13.75
C ILE A 213 0.52 8.69 12.97
N ASP A 214 -0.59 9.11 12.37
CA ASP A 214 -0.70 10.39 11.67
C ASP A 214 -0.41 11.58 12.60
N GLN A 215 -0.89 11.55 13.84
CA GLN A 215 -0.56 12.57 14.84
C GLN A 215 0.94 12.61 15.14
N VAL A 216 1.59 11.46 15.33
CA VAL A 216 3.05 11.40 15.56
C VAL A 216 3.83 11.96 14.37
N ILE A 217 3.45 11.58 13.16
CA ILE A 217 4.07 12.08 11.92
C ILE A 217 3.96 13.61 11.83
N PHE A 218 2.80 14.17 12.21
CA PHE A 218 2.57 15.60 12.21
C PHE A 218 3.37 16.33 13.30
N GLU A 219 3.32 15.85 14.55
CA GLU A 219 4.02 16.44 15.70
C GLU A 219 5.54 16.48 15.50
N LEU A 220 6.10 15.43 14.91
CA LEU A 220 7.54 15.35 14.62
C LEU A 220 7.94 15.97 13.27
N GLY A 221 6.98 16.49 12.50
CA GLY A 221 7.25 17.11 11.20
C GLY A 221 7.89 16.17 10.19
N LEU A 222 7.59 14.87 10.25
CA LEU A 222 8.25 13.85 9.42
C LEU A 222 7.87 13.94 7.94
N SER A 223 6.73 14.56 7.62
CA SER A 223 6.26 14.66 6.24
C SER A 223 6.18 16.10 5.77
N SER A 224 7.00 16.43 4.76
CA SER A 224 6.97 17.71 4.08
C SER A 224 5.72 17.84 3.18
N TYR A 225 5.27 16.72 2.62
CA TYR A 225 4.19 16.67 1.65
C TYR A 225 2.80 16.45 2.24
N TYR A 226 2.67 16.05 3.50
CA TYR A 226 1.34 15.89 4.13
C TYR A 226 0.50 17.17 4.03
N LYS A 227 1.11 18.34 4.25
CA LYS A 227 0.45 19.64 4.07
C LYS A 227 0.00 19.86 2.62
N HIS A 228 0.82 19.45 1.65
CA HIS A 228 0.48 19.53 0.22
C HIS A 228 -0.67 18.58 -0.14
N ILE A 229 -0.64 17.32 0.33
CA ILE A 229 -1.73 16.35 0.13
C ILE A 229 -3.03 16.89 0.70
N GLN A 230 -3.04 17.36 1.95
CA GLN A 230 -4.23 17.91 2.58
C GLN A 230 -4.80 19.08 1.77
N ARG A 231 -3.93 20.00 1.32
CA ARG A 231 -4.35 21.13 0.48
C ARG A 231 -4.96 20.65 -0.85
N ILE A 232 -4.35 19.66 -1.50
CA ILE A 232 -4.88 19.06 -2.74
C ILE A 232 -6.24 18.41 -2.51
N GLN A 233 -6.38 17.61 -1.45
CA GLN A 233 -7.61 16.91 -1.11
C GLN A 233 -8.74 17.88 -0.75
N THR A 234 -8.47 18.93 0.01
CA THR A 234 -9.47 19.97 0.33
C THR A 234 -10.00 20.61 -0.94
N VAL A 235 -9.12 21.08 -1.82
CA VAL A 235 -9.53 21.70 -3.09
C VAL A 235 -10.25 20.68 -4.00
N ASN A 236 -9.81 19.42 -4.01
CA ASN A 236 -10.47 18.38 -4.78
C ASN A 236 -11.90 18.10 -4.28
N SER A 237 -12.11 18.03 -2.96
CA SER A 237 -13.42 17.87 -2.35
C SER A 237 -14.33 19.08 -2.60
N GLU A 238 -13.81 20.31 -2.47
CA GLU A 238 -14.52 21.55 -2.84
C GLU A 238 -14.99 21.47 -4.31
N LEU A 239 -14.10 21.10 -5.22
CA LEU A 239 -14.38 21.01 -6.65
C LEU A 239 -15.41 19.93 -6.96
N GLN A 240 -15.29 18.74 -6.38
CA GLN A 240 -16.25 17.64 -6.56
C GLN A 240 -17.65 18.01 -6.05
N ASN A 241 -17.75 18.71 -4.92
CA ASN A 241 -19.03 19.19 -4.40
C ASN A 241 -19.70 20.17 -5.37
N VAL A 242 -18.95 21.13 -5.92
CA VAL A 242 -19.51 22.10 -6.87
C VAL A 242 -19.84 21.47 -8.22
N ILE A 243 -19.07 20.48 -8.68
CA ILE A 243 -19.41 19.67 -9.86
C ILE A 243 -20.78 19.01 -9.70
N LYS A 244 -21.07 18.44 -8.52
CA LYS A 244 -22.36 17.80 -8.23
C LYS A 244 -23.51 18.80 -8.30
N LEU A 245 -23.35 19.99 -7.72
CA LEU A 245 -24.36 21.06 -7.74
C LEU A 245 -24.59 21.62 -9.15
N SER A 246 -23.52 21.77 -9.93
CA SER A 246 -23.56 22.40 -11.27
C SER A 246 -24.28 21.56 -12.33
N ARG A 247 -24.58 20.28 -12.07
CA ARG A 247 -25.35 19.43 -13.00
C ARG A 247 -26.82 19.86 -13.15
N GLY A 248 -27.38 20.55 -12.16
CA GLY A 248 -28.74 21.09 -12.18
C GLY A 248 -28.84 22.57 -11.78
N GLY A 249 -27.72 23.22 -11.49
CA GLY A 249 -27.64 24.61 -11.04
C GLY A 249 -27.70 25.65 -12.16
N GLY A 250 -27.87 26.92 -11.77
CA GLY A 250 -27.89 28.09 -12.63
C GLY A 250 -26.51 28.73 -12.84
N VAL A 251 -26.53 30.02 -13.22
CA VAL A 251 -25.33 30.77 -13.60
C VAL A 251 -24.35 30.96 -12.42
N ASP A 252 -24.86 31.04 -11.19
CA ASP A 252 -24.02 31.28 -10.00
C ASP A 252 -23.20 30.04 -9.62
N GLU A 253 -23.76 28.84 -9.76
CA GLU A 253 -23.03 27.58 -9.59
C GLU A 253 -21.92 27.43 -10.63
N LEU A 254 -22.16 27.83 -11.89
CA LEU A 254 -21.14 27.82 -12.93
C LEU A 254 -20.00 28.81 -12.65
N ARG A 255 -20.31 30.00 -12.10
CA ARG A 255 -19.29 30.96 -11.65
C ARG A 255 -18.44 30.38 -10.52
N MET A 256 -19.08 29.74 -9.54
CA MET A 256 -18.38 29.06 -8.44
C MET A 256 -17.48 27.93 -8.97
N LEU A 257 -17.98 27.12 -9.90
CA LEU A 257 -17.23 26.04 -10.53
C LEU A 257 -15.99 26.58 -11.26
N SER A 258 -16.14 27.65 -12.04
CA SER A 258 -15.01 28.30 -12.71
C SER A 258 -13.98 28.86 -11.73
N SER A 259 -14.42 29.48 -10.63
CA SER A 259 -13.53 30.04 -9.60
C SER A 259 -12.69 28.94 -8.93
N ILE A 260 -13.31 27.85 -8.49
CA ILE A 260 -12.61 26.74 -7.85
C ILE A 260 -11.70 26.02 -8.86
N CYS A 261 -12.14 25.87 -10.12
CA CYS A 261 -11.31 25.31 -11.19
C CYS A 261 -10.04 26.13 -11.42
N ASN A 262 -10.12 27.47 -11.39
CA ASN A 262 -8.94 28.34 -11.50
C ASN A 262 -8.01 28.20 -10.29
N LYS A 263 -8.55 28.26 -9.07
CA LYS A 263 -7.81 28.01 -7.82
C LYS A 263 -7.09 26.65 -7.84
N ALA A 264 -7.74 25.62 -8.38
CA ALA A 264 -7.17 24.28 -8.49
C ALA A 264 -6.01 24.23 -9.50
N ASN A 265 -6.09 24.94 -10.64
CA ASN A 265 -5.00 25.03 -11.60
C ASN A 265 -3.80 25.79 -11.04
N GLU A 266 -4.00 26.97 -10.43
CA GLU A 266 -2.92 27.75 -9.79
C GLU A 266 -2.21 26.94 -8.68
N MET A 267 -2.99 26.16 -7.92
CA MET A 267 -2.42 25.28 -6.92
C MET A 267 -1.56 24.19 -7.56
N LEU A 268 -1.98 23.57 -8.67
CA LEU A 268 -1.20 22.55 -9.36
C LEU A 268 0.13 23.11 -9.91
N GLU A 269 0.15 24.35 -10.38
CA GLU A 269 1.35 25.02 -10.87
C GLU A 269 2.38 25.30 -9.76
N SER A 270 1.92 25.52 -8.52
CA SER A 270 2.78 25.79 -7.36
C SER A 270 3.20 24.53 -6.58
N MET A 271 2.80 23.33 -6.99
CA MET A 271 3.16 22.09 -6.29
C MET A 271 4.61 21.66 -6.58
N PRO A 272 5.34 21.17 -5.56
CA PRO A 272 6.67 20.61 -5.77
C PRO A 272 6.59 19.35 -6.63
N GLN A 273 7.62 19.13 -7.46
CA GLN A 273 7.77 17.89 -8.21
C GLN A 273 8.18 16.76 -7.25
N ASN A 274 7.19 16.06 -6.71
CA ASN A 274 7.40 14.92 -5.83
C ASN A 274 6.52 13.76 -6.29
N PRO A 275 7.08 12.56 -6.56
CA PRO A 275 6.28 11.43 -7.03
C PRO A 275 5.17 11.02 -6.04
N ARG A 276 5.33 11.30 -4.74
CA ARG A 276 4.31 11.06 -3.70
C ARG A 276 3.03 11.87 -3.89
N LEU A 277 3.13 13.02 -4.55
CA LEU A 277 1.97 13.87 -4.84
C LEU A 277 1.22 13.42 -6.11
N MET A 278 1.84 12.61 -6.96
CA MET A 278 1.30 12.26 -8.28
C MET A 278 -0.08 11.60 -8.25
N PRO A 279 -0.41 10.68 -7.33
CA PRO A 279 -1.76 10.12 -7.25
C PRO A 279 -2.82 11.20 -7.00
N TYR A 280 -2.55 12.11 -6.05
CA TYR A 280 -3.45 13.20 -5.68
C TYR A 280 -3.57 14.26 -6.79
N ILE A 281 -2.44 14.58 -7.43
CA ILE A 281 -2.41 15.48 -8.59
C ILE A 281 -3.23 14.89 -9.74
N ARG A 282 -3.09 13.60 -10.03
CA ARG A 282 -3.88 12.93 -11.09
C ARG A 282 -5.37 12.99 -10.78
N GLN A 283 -5.77 12.69 -9.54
CA GLN A 283 -7.17 12.77 -9.13
C GLN A 283 -7.73 14.19 -9.30
N LEU A 284 -6.99 15.21 -8.85
CA LEU A 284 -7.41 16.60 -9.02
C LEU A 284 -7.49 17.01 -10.50
N LYS A 285 -6.54 16.58 -11.34
CA LYS A 285 -6.58 16.82 -12.79
C LYS A 285 -7.84 16.21 -13.43
N THR A 286 -8.23 15.00 -13.03
CA THR A 286 -9.48 14.37 -13.49
C THR A 286 -10.70 15.21 -13.10
N SER A 287 -10.76 15.69 -11.85
CA SER A 287 -11.83 16.59 -11.38
C SER A 287 -11.88 17.89 -12.18
N ILE A 288 -10.72 18.51 -12.45
CA ILE A 288 -10.61 19.72 -13.27
C ILE A 288 -11.11 19.47 -14.69
N PHE A 289 -10.74 18.34 -15.30
CA PHE A 289 -11.20 17.98 -16.63
C PHE A 289 -12.73 17.85 -16.69
N ARG A 290 -13.34 17.16 -15.72
CA ARG A 290 -14.80 17.05 -15.59
C ARG A 290 -15.47 18.42 -15.40
N ALA A 291 -14.88 19.29 -14.59
CA ALA A 291 -15.38 20.65 -14.39
C ALA A 291 -15.36 21.48 -15.69
N LYS A 292 -14.28 21.38 -16.47
CA LYS A 292 -14.16 22.06 -17.78
C LYS A 292 -15.18 21.57 -18.80
N ASP A 293 -15.36 20.25 -18.91
CA ASP A 293 -16.36 19.66 -19.81
C ASP A 293 -17.79 20.13 -19.47
N ILE A 294 -18.14 20.24 -18.19
CA ILE A 294 -19.44 20.81 -17.78
C ILE A 294 -19.56 22.29 -18.18
N LEU A 295 -18.53 23.10 -17.91
CA LEU A 295 -18.52 24.51 -18.27
C LEU A 295 -18.65 24.72 -19.79
N GLU A 296 -17.96 23.90 -20.59
CA GLU A 296 -18.02 23.95 -22.05
C GLU A 296 -19.41 23.56 -22.58
N ARG A 297 -20.00 22.45 -22.10
CA ARG A 297 -21.35 22.04 -22.50
C ARG A 297 -22.40 23.08 -22.14
N LYS A 298 -22.37 23.61 -20.92
CA LYS A 298 -23.32 24.65 -20.47
C LYS A 298 -23.14 25.96 -21.22
N LYS A 299 -21.89 26.32 -21.59
CA LYS A 299 -21.63 27.47 -22.45
C LYS A 299 -22.23 27.27 -23.83
N ALA A 300 -22.11 26.07 -24.42
CA ALA A 300 -22.75 25.74 -25.70
C ALA A 300 -24.29 25.80 -25.60
N GLU A 301 -24.90 25.29 -24.51
CA GLU A 301 -26.35 25.37 -24.26
C GLU A 301 -26.85 26.82 -24.11
N ILE A 302 -26.10 27.70 -23.43
CA ILE A 302 -26.52 29.08 -23.14
C ILE A 302 -26.28 30.02 -24.32
N PHE A 303 -25.18 29.86 -25.05
CA PHE A 303 -24.76 30.79 -26.10
C PHE A 303 -25.03 30.29 -27.53
N GLY A 304 -25.49 29.05 -27.70
CA GLY A 304 -25.66 28.41 -29.01
C GLY A 304 -24.30 28.06 -29.64
N GLU A 305 -24.24 26.93 -30.36
CA GLU A 305 -23.07 26.62 -31.20
C GLU A 305 -22.85 27.78 -32.20
N LEU A 306 -21.66 28.37 -32.17
CA LEU A 306 -21.15 29.23 -33.24
C LEU A 306 -20.60 28.36 -34.37
#